data_AF-A0A6P0Z475-F1
#
_entry.id   AF-A0A6P0Z475-F1
#
_cell.length_a   1.000
_cell.length_b   1.000
_cell.length_c   1.000
_cell.angle_alpha   90.00
_cell.angle_beta   90.00
_cell.angle_gamma   90.00
#
_symmetry.space_group_name_H-M   'P 1'
#
loop_
_entity.id
_entity.type
_entity.pdbx_description
1 polymer ?
#
loop_
_entity_poly.entity_id
_entity_poly.type
_entity_poly.pdbx_seq_one_letter_code
_entity_poly.pdbx_strand_id
1 'polypeptide(L)'
;MEQAQQEVADEAIKQKLIRLIETIVIYKLPQKSRKEIEKMLGLDDLTQTKVYQEAKQEGLKEGLKEGLKEGLEMGEHRGRLAAVPHLLALGASVEKVAQALDLNLEEVRKIAQSLQTK
;
A
#
# COMPACT_ATOMS: atom_id res chain seq x y z
N MET A 1 -20.62 -1.35 -44.43
CA MET A 1 -19.58 -2.38 -44.20
C MET A 1 -18.20 -1.76 -44.32
N GLU A 2 -17.85 -1.12 -45.45
CA GLU A 2 -16.55 -0.46 -45.67
C GLU A 2 -16.21 0.61 -44.62
N GLN A 3 -17.14 1.53 -44.29
CA GLN A 3 -16.91 2.56 -43.28
C GLN A 3 -16.64 1.99 -41.88
N ALA A 4 -17.41 0.97 -41.46
CA ALA A 4 -17.19 0.31 -40.18
C ALA A 4 -15.86 -0.45 -40.12
N GLN A 5 -15.37 -0.99 -41.25
CA GLN A 5 -14.05 -1.63 -41.32
C GLN A 5 -12.91 -0.60 -41.25
N GLN A 6 -13.11 0.58 -41.82
CA GLN A 6 -12.12 1.66 -41.85
C GLN A 6 -11.98 2.34 -40.47
N GLU A 7 -13.10 2.59 -39.78
CA GLU A 7 -13.09 3.09 -38.39
C GLU A 7 -12.39 2.12 -37.42
N VAL A 8 -12.63 0.81 -37.57
CA VAL A 8 -11.97 -0.22 -36.76
C VAL A 8 -10.46 -0.27 -37.04
N ALA A 9 -10.04 -0.08 -38.29
CA ALA A 9 -8.62 -0.03 -38.66
C ALA A 9 -7.92 1.20 -38.05
N ASP A 10 -8.57 2.37 -38.09
CA ASP A 10 -8.04 3.61 -37.52
C ASP A 10 -7.88 3.52 -36.00
N GLU A 11 -8.85 2.96 -35.29
CA GLU A 11 -8.73 2.73 -33.85
C GLU A 11 -7.62 1.73 -33.51
N ALA A 12 -7.43 0.66 -34.30
CA ALA A 12 -6.33 -0.27 -34.10
C ALA A 12 -4.95 0.39 -34.29
N ILE A 13 -4.82 1.30 -35.28
CA ILE A 13 -3.60 2.07 -35.51
C ILE A 13 -3.35 3.05 -34.36
N LYS A 14 -4.39 3.75 -33.91
CA LYS A 14 -4.34 4.67 -32.77
C LYS A 14 -3.87 3.96 -31.49
N GLN A 15 -4.40 2.78 -31.20
CA GLN A 15 -3.98 1.97 -30.04
C GLN A 15 -2.52 1.53 -30.14
N LYS A 16 -2.05 1.15 -31.33
CA LYS A 16 -0.63 0.82 -31.55
C LYS A 16 0.28 2.04 -31.35
N LEU A 17 -0.13 3.21 -31.84
CA LEU A 17 0.60 4.46 -31.66
C LEU A 17 0.66 4.86 -30.18
N ILE A 18 -0.45 4.77 -29.45
CA ILE A 18 -0.51 5.04 -28.01
C ILE A 18 0.47 4.11 -27.25
N ARG A 19 0.50 2.81 -27.56
CA ARG A 19 1.42 1.86 -26.91
C ARG A 19 2.90 2.18 -27.20
N LEU A 20 3.23 2.59 -28.42
CA LEU A 20 4.59 3.03 -28.78
C LEU A 20 4.98 4.28 -27.98
N ILE A 21 4.10 5.28 -27.92
CA ILE A 21 4.33 6.52 -27.18
C ILE A 21 4.47 6.22 -25.68
N GLU A 22 3.60 5.41 -25.11
CA GLU A 22 3.68 4.94 -23.71
C GLU A 22 5.07 4.37 -23.40
N THR A 23 5.58 3.51 -24.28
CA THR A 23 6.92 2.92 -24.14
C THR A 23 8.03 3.99 -24.15
N ILE A 24 7.93 4.97 -25.06
CA ILE A 24 8.90 6.07 -25.16
C ILE A 24 8.82 6.99 -23.95
N VAL A 25 7.62 7.33 -23.49
CA VAL A 25 7.38 8.23 -22.37
C VAL A 25 7.92 7.65 -21.07
N ILE A 26 7.67 6.37 -20.79
CA ILE A 26 8.21 5.67 -19.61
C ILE A 26 9.74 5.77 -19.58
N TYR A 27 10.38 5.60 -20.74
CA TYR A 27 11.85 5.59 -20.82
C TYR A 27 12.47 6.99 -20.88
N LYS A 28 11.84 7.95 -21.58
CA LYS A 28 12.42 9.27 -21.87
C LYS A 28 11.92 10.39 -20.95
N LEU A 29 10.78 10.20 -20.29
CA LEU A 29 10.13 11.22 -19.46
C LEU A 29 9.73 10.68 -18.07
N PRO A 30 10.62 9.97 -17.35
CA PRO A 30 10.25 9.27 -16.11
C PRO A 30 9.80 10.20 -14.98
N GLN A 31 10.16 11.49 -15.04
CA GLN A 31 9.84 12.49 -14.02
C GLN A 31 8.57 13.30 -14.32
N LYS A 32 7.93 13.08 -15.48
CA LYS A 32 6.68 13.78 -15.80
C LYS A 32 5.51 13.08 -15.15
N SER A 33 4.61 13.88 -14.59
CA SER A 33 3.35 13.36 -14.08
C SER A 33 2.44 12.88 -15.22
N ARG A 34 1.52 11.97 -14.88
CA ARG A 34 0.49 11.47 -15.80
C ARG A 34 -0.25 12.61 -16.52
N LYS A 35 -0.65 13.66 -15.79
CA LYS A 35 -1.38 14.81 -16.33
C LYS A 35 -0.56 15.62 -17.33
N GLU A 36 0.75 15.75 -17.10
CA GLU A 36 1.63 16.42 -18.05
C GLU A 36 1.78 15.63 -19.34
N ILE A 37 1.86 14.30 -19.23
CA ILE A 37 1.92 13.40 -20.38
C ILE A 37 0.61 13.43 -21.17
N GLU A 38 -0.54 13.33 -20.50
CA GLU A 38 -1.88 13.48 -21.11
C GLU A 38 -1.96 14.76 -21.95
N LYS A 39 -1.55 15.89 -21.37
CA LYS A 39 -1.51 17.19 -22.06
C LYS A 39 -0.54 17.23 -23.24
N MET A 40 0.66 16.68 -23.10
CA MET A 40 1.67 16.67 -24.17
C MET A 40 1.23 15.83 -25.38
N LEU A 41 0.44 14.79 -25.15
CA LEU A 41 0.00 13.85 -26.18
C LEU A 41 -1.41 14.13 -26.71
N GLY A 42 -2.12 15.10 -26.14
CA GLY A 42 -3.52 15.36 -26.48
C GLY A 42 -4.44 14.18 -26.19
N LEU A 43 -4.15 13.44 -25.11
CA LEU A 43 -4.93 12.29 -24.67
C LEU A 43 -5.80 12.66 -23.48
N ASP A 44 -7.05 12.19 -23.50
CA ASP A 44 -8.02 12.46 -22.43
C ASP A 44 -7.85 11.54 -21.22
N ASP A 45 -7.37 10.31 -21.42
CA ASP A 45 -7.26 9.29 -20.35
C ASP A 45 -6.15 8.26 -20.63
N LEU A 46 -5.10 8.24 -19.80
CA LEU A 46 -4.07 7.19 -19.81
C LEU A 46 -4.41 5.99 -18.93
N THR A 47 -5.51 6.02 -18.17
CA THR A 47 -5.82 4.94 -17.23
C THR A 47 -6.30 3.65 -17.88
N GLN A 48 -6.71 3.71 -19.15
CA GLN A 48 -7.08 2.54 -19.94
C GLN A 48 -5.87 1.79 -20.52
N THR A 49 -4.66 2.35 -20.42
CA THR A 49 -3.49 1.68 -20.98
C THR A 49 -3.08 0.48 -20.14
N LYS A 50 -2.43 -0.49 -20.78
CA LYS A 50 -1.98 -1.71 -20.08
C LYS A 50 -0.95 -1.39 -19.00
N VAL A 51 0.02 -0.53 -19.28
CA VAL A 51 1.08 -0.24 -18.30
C VAL A 51 0.49 0.47 -17.08
N TYR A 52 -0.48 1.37 -17.26
CA TYR A 52 -1.16 1.98 -16.12
C TYR A 52 -1.90 0.95 -15.26
N GLN A 53 -2.65 0.04 -15.89
CA GLN A 53 -3.40 -0.98 -15.17
C GLN A 53 -2.48 -1.95 -14.43
N GLU A 54 -1.37 -2.37 -15.05
CA GLU A 54 -0.35 -3.22 -14.44
C GLU A 54 0.30 -2.52 -13.24
N ALA A 55 0.76 -1.27 -13.40
CA ALA A 55 1.35 -0.49 -12.32
C ALA A 55 0.37 -0.27 -11.15
N LYS A 56 -0.92 -0.03 -11.44
CA LYS A 56 -1.97 0.08 -10.41
C LYS A 56 -2.19 -1.25 -9.69
N GLN A 57 -2.21 -2.37 -10.40
CA GLN A 57 -2.36 -3.70 -9.79
C GLN A 57 -1.17 -4.06 -8.91
N GLU A 58 0.05 -3.77 -9.37
CA GLU A 58 1.28 -3.98 -8.60
C GLU A 58 1.28 -3.13 -7.33
N GLY A 59 1.00 -1.84 -7.44
CA GLY A 59 0.91 -0.95 -6.27
C GLY A 59 -0.18 -1.35 -5.27
N LEU A 60 -1.33 -1.84 -5.73
CA LEU A 60 -2.37 -2.38 -4.84
C LEU A 60 -1.91 -3.66 -4.11
N LYS A 61 -1.20 -4.55 -4.81
CA LYS A 61 -0.67 -5.78 -4.24
C LYS A 61 0.41 -5.50 -3.21
N GLU A 62 1.31 -4.56 -3.50
CA GLU A 62 2.35 -4.11 -2.57
C GLU A 62 1.73 -3.43 -1.35
N GLY A 63 0.83 -2.47 -1.55
CA GLY A 63 0.16 -1.77 -0.47
C GLY A 63 -0.66 -2.69 0.43
N LEU A 64 -1.33 -3.70 -0.12
CA LEU A 64 -2.03 -4.71 0.67
C LEU A 64 -1.05 -5.56 1.51
N LYS A 65 0.07 -5.96 0.91
CA LYS A 65 1.08 -6.78 1.58
C LYS A 65 1.74 -6.01 2.74
N GLU A 66 2.12 -4.76 2.50
CA GLU A 66 2.71 -3.89 3.52
C GLU A 66 1.70 -3.57 4.62
N GLY A 67 0.48 -3.14 4.24
CA GLY A 67 -0.57 -2.83 5.20
C GLY A 67 -0.99 -4.02 6.05
N LEU A 68 -1.03 -5.24 5.48
CA LEU A 68 -1.30 -6.45 6.26
C LEU A 68 -0.17 -6.76 7.24
N LYS A 69 1.10 -6.63 6.80
CA LYS A 69 2.25 -6.85 7.66
C LYS A 69 2.27 -5.88 8.84
N GLU A 70 2.16 -4.58 8.56
CA GLU A 70 2.11 -3.54 9.60
C GLU A 70 0.92 -3.72 10.53
N GLY A 71 -0.25 -4.06 9.96
CA GLY A 71 -1.47 -4.31 10.73
C GLY A 71 -1.34 -5.50 11.68
N LEU A 72 -0.71 -6.59 11.25
CA LEU A 72 -0.45 -7.76 12.09
C LEU A 72 0.55 -7.44 13.20
N GLU A 73 1.68 -6.79 12.89
CA GLU A 73 2.69 -6.41 13.88
C GLU A 73 2.11 -5.45 14.94
N MET A 74 1.36 -4.42 14.52
CA MET A 74 0.67 -3.52 15.45
C MET A 74 -0.40 -4.24 16.26
N GLY A 75 -1.16 -5.14 15.64
CA GLY A 75 -2.22 -5.91 16.29
C GLY A 75 -1.66 -6.83 17.37
N GLU A 76 -0.60 -7.56 17.05
CA GLU A 76 0.09 -8.43 18.00
C GLU A 76 0.66 -7.62 19.17
N HIS A 77 1.40 -6.54 18.88
CA HIS A 77 1.98 -5.68 19.92
C HIS A 77 0.91 -5.09 20.85
N ARG A 78 -0.19 -4.58 20.29
CA ARG A 78 -1.34 -4.09 21.07
C ARG A 78 -1.97 -5.19 21.90
N GLY A 79 -2.09 -6.40 21.37
CA GLY A 79 -2.59 -7.56 22.11
C GLY A 79 -1.71 -7.90 23.31
N ARG A 80 -0.38 -7.90 23.12
CA ARG A 80 0.59 -8.11 24.20
C ARG A 80 0.45 -7.03 25.28
N LEU A 81 0.41 -5.75 24.91
CA LEU A 81 0.17 -4.66 25.87
C LEU A 81 -1.17 -4.79 26.61
N ALA A 82 -2.24 -5.19 25.92
CA ALA A 82 -3.55 -5.37 26.54
C ALA A 82 -3.62 -6.55 27.53
N ALA A 83 -2.73 -7.55 27.39
CA ALA A 83 -2.64 -8.67 28.33
C ALA A 83 -1.92 -8.29 29.64
N VAL A 84 -1.10 -7.23 29.64
CA VAL A 84 -0.29 -6.81 30.80
C VAL A 84 -1.13 -6.63 32.08
N PRO A 85 -2.24 -5.86 32.11
CA PRO A 85 -3.03 -5.68 33.33
C PRO A 85 -3.56 -6.99 33.90
N HIS A 86 -3.96 -7.92 33.04
CA HIS A 86 -4.50 -9.21 33.47
C HIS A 86 -3.42 -10.09 34.12
N LEU A 87 -2.22 -10.14 33.54
CA LEU A 87 -1.12 -10.92 34.11
C LEU A 87 -0.62 -10.33 35.43
N LEU A 88 -0.56 -9.01 35.56
CA LEU A 88 -0.23 -8.34 36.80
C LEU A 88 -1.29 -8.60 37.89
N ALA A 89 -2.58 -8.57 37.53
CA ALA A 89 -3.67 -8.91 38.45
C ALA A 89 -3.62 -10.37 38.94
N LEU A 90 -3.06 -11.27 38.14
CA LEU A 90 -2.79 -12.66 38.52
C LEU A 90 -1.51 -12.82 39.38
N GLY A 91 -0.85 -11.72 39.76
CA GLY A 91 0.33 -11.72 40.62
C GLY A 91 1.65 -11.95 39.91
N ALA A 92 1.69 -11.89 38.58
CA ALA A 92 2.96 -11.92 37.85
C ALA A 92 3.77 -10.63 38.11
N SER A 93 5.10 -10.75 38.22
CA SER A 93 5.97 -9.58 38.35
C SER A 93 6.14 -8.87 37.01
N VAL A 94 6.46 -7.58 37.05
CA VAL A 94 6.68 -6.74 35.87
C VAL A 94 7.77 -7.33 34.95
N GLU A 95 8.84 -7.88 35.54
CA GLU A 95 9.94 -8.52 34.82
C GLU A 95 9.48 -9.80 34.10
N LYS A 96 8.68 -10.63 34.78
CA LYS A 96 8.15 -11.87 34.19
C LYS A 96 7.15 -11.58 33.08
N VAL A 97 6.32 -10.56 33.23
CA VAL A 97 5.37 -10.14 32.18
C VAL A 97 6.10 -9.61 30.96
N ALA A 98 7.10 -8.74 31.14
CA ALA A 98 7.92 -8.23 30.04
C ALA A 98 8.60 -9.37 29.27
N GLN A 99 9.19 -10.34 29.99
CA GLN A 99 9.81 -11.51 29.38
C GLN A 99 8.81 -12.41 28.65
N ALA A 100 7.67 -12.73 29.27
CA ALA A 100 6.69 -13.67 28.72
C ALA A 100 5.96 -13.12 27.48
N LEU A 101 5.79 -11.81 27.41
CA LEU A 101 5.11 -11.13 26.32
C LEU A 101 6.05 -10.49 25.31
N ASP A 102 7.37 -10.68 25.43
CA ASP A 102 8.38 -10.02 24.59
C ASP A 102 8.10 -8.51 24.44
N LEU A 103 7.95 -7.85 25.59
CA LEU A 103 7.70 -6.42 25.72
C LEU A 103 8.88 -5.76 26.40
N ASN A 104 9.08 -4.46 26.12
CA ASN A 104 10.06 -3.69 26.86
C ASN A 104 9.59 -3.53 28.32
N LEU A 105 10.52 -3.71 29.25
CA LEU A 105 10.27 -3.52 30.68
C LEU A 105 9.67 -2.15 30.99
N GLU A 106 10.10 -1.10 30.29
CA GLU A 106 9.58 0.25 30.46
C GLU A 106 8.10 0.38 30.03
N GLU A 107 7.66 -0.35 29.00
CA GLU A 107 6.26 -0.36 28.56
C GLU A 107 5.37 -1.01 29.62
N VAL A 108 5.80 -2.17 30.13
CA VAL A 108 5.09 -2.88 31.20
C VAL A 108 5.04 -2.05 32.48
N ARG A 109 6.14 -1.38 32.85
CA ARG A 109 6.20 -0.46 34.01
C ARG A 109 5.23 0.71 33.88
N LYS A 110 5.16 1.36 32.71
CA LYS A 110 4.21 2.45 32.47
C LYS A 110 2.76 2.01 32.66
N ILE A 111 2.40 0.84 32.11
CA ILE A 111 1.07 0.28 32.31
C ILE A 111 0.81 0.00 33.79
N ALA A 112 1.75 -0.66 34.49
CA ALA A 112 1.62 -0.96 35.92
C ALA A 112 1.43 0.32 36.76
N GLN A 113 2.18 1.39 36.49
CA GLN A 113 2.04 2.68 37.19
C GLN A 113 0.66 3.31 36.95
N SER A 114 0.16 3.27 35.71
CA SER A 114 -1.17 3.80 35.37
C SER A 114 -2.32 3.04 36.06
N LEU A 115 -2.11 1.78 36.44
CA LEU A 115 -3.09 0.99 37.19
C LEU A 115 -3.10 1.35 38.68
N GLN A 116 -2.00 1.88 39.23
CA GLN A 116 -1.90 2.31 40.63
C GLN A 116 -2.42 3.74 40.85
N THR A 117 -2.54 4.54 39.78
CA THR A 117 -3.07 5.92 39.82
C THR A 117 -4.58 6.01 39.57
N LYS A 118 -5.22 4.87 39.30
CA LYS A 118 -6.68 4.71 39.19
C LYS A 118 -7.24 4.14 40.48
#